data_AF-A0A3R9NF64-F1
#
_entry.id   AF-A0A3R9NF64-F1
#
_cell.length_a   1.000
_cell.length_b   1.000
_cell.length_c   1.000
_cell.angle_alpha   90.00
_cell.angle_beta   90.00
_cell.angle_gamma   90.00
#
_symmetry.space_group_name_H-M   'P 1'
#
loop_
_entity.id
_entity.type
_entity.pdbx_description
1 polymer ?
#
loop_
_entity_poly.entity_id
_entity_poly.type
_entity_poly.pdbx_seq_one_letter_code
_entity_poly.pdbx_strand_id
1 'polypeptide(L)'
;MAPVSWLDEAAARLWRFGCHTVLPAVPRRGWLVVGLFWVGLLNLGFVREIWPHYPQAEGWFWGLLLGCGLLLPWQLAATARQVSQVVGGGWQLLWQLLAWLGYAAAVLVSIPALIGFMLCLMKVFR
;
A
#
# COMPACT_ATOMS: atom_id res chain seq x y z
N MET A 1 -8.28 38.68 11.17
CA MET A 1 -7.75 37.51 10.44
C MET A 1 -8.26 36.25 11.14
N ALA A 2 -9.35 35.67 10.68
CA ALA A 2 -9.92 34.43 11.25
C ALA A 2 -10.36 33.41 10.17
N PRO A 3 -9.45 32.90 9.30
CA PRO A 3 -9.79 31.81 8.39
C PRO A 3 -9.21 30.44 8.78
N VAL A 4 -8.59 30.26 9.95
CA VAL A 4 -7.86 29.01 10.28
C VAL A 4 -8.69 27.98 11.07
N SER A 5 -9.67 28.41 11.86
CA SER A 5 -10.40 27.52 12.78
C SER A 5 -11.25 26.43 12.09
N TRP A 6 -11.83 26.72 10.92
CA TRP A 6 -12.66 25.75 10.20
C TRP A 6 -11.81 24.68 9.49
N LEU A 7 -10.58 25.00 9.11
CA LEU A 7 -9.63 24.04 8.54
C LEU A 7 -9.13 23.07 9.62
N ASP A 8 -8.86 23.56 10.82
CA ASP A 8 -8.45 22.72 11.96
C ASP A 8 -9.57 21.75 12.37
N GLU A 9 -10.82 22.21 12.38
CA GLU A 9 -11.98 21.35 12.64
C GLU A 9 -12.19 20.31 11.53
N ALA A 10 -12.04 20.70 10.27
CA ALA A 10 -12.16 19.78 9.14
C ALA A 10 -11.03 18.73 9.14
N ALA A 11 -9.78 19.16 9.42
CA ALA A 11 -8.63 18.27 9.56
C ALA A 11 -8.83 17.30 10.73
N ALA A 12 -9.32 17.77 11.88
CA ALA A 12 -9.61 16.92 13.02
C ALA A 12 -10.73 15.89 12.73
N ARG A 13 -11.76 16.27 11.98
CA ARG A 13 -12.82 15.33 11.54
C ARG A 13 -12.29 14.30 10.56
N LEU A 14 -11.47 14.71 9.59
CA LEU A 14 -10.81 13.81 8.65
C LEU A 14 -9.85 12.84 9.37
N TRP A 15 -9.10 13.34 10.35
CA TRP A 15 -8.22 12.52 11.18
C TRP A 15 -9.01 11.46 11.96
N ARG A 16 -10.10 11.84 12.63
CA ARG A 16 -10.97 10.89 13.34
C ARG A 16 -11.58 9.88 12.38
N PHE A 17 -12.03 10.30 11.19
CA PHE A 17 -12.54 9.38 10.18
C PHE A 17 -11.46 8.41 9.70
N GLY A 18 -10.22 8.89 9.50
CA GLY A 18 -9.07 8.05 9.20
C GLY A 18 -8.81 7.01 10.28
N CYS A 19 -8.72 7.43 11.55
CA CYS A 19 -8.40 6.56 12.67
C CYS A 19 -9.52 5.58 13.04
N HIS A 20 -10.78 6.01 12.98
CA HIS A 20 -11.91 5.21 13.46
C HIS A 20 -12.67 4.46 12.36
N THR A 21 -12.53 4.85 11.10
CA THR A 21 -13.23 4.21 9.98
C THR A 21 -12.27 3.54 9.01
N VAL A 22 -11.20 4.25 8.59
CA VAL A 22 -10.29 3.73 7.55
C VAL A 22 -9.29 2.73 8.12
N LEU A 23 -8.57 3.08 9.19
CA LEU A 23 -7.60 2.21 9.86
C LEU A 23 -8.17 0.82 10.26
N PRO A 24 -9.35 0.73 10.90
CA PRO A 24 -9.93 -0.56 11.25
C PRO A 24 -10.51 -1.33 10.06
N ALA A 25 -10.82 -0.65 8.94
CA ALA A 25 -11.22 -1.28 7.68
C ALA A 25 -10.02 -1.84 6.88
N VAL A 26 -8.78 -1.61 7.33
CA VAL A 26 -7.62 -2.25 6.70
C VAL A 26 -7.57 -3.71 7.14
N PRO A 27 -7.53 -4.68 6.21
CA PRO A 27 -7.41 -6.09 6.57
C PRO A 27 -6.11 -6.33 7.35
N ARG A 28 -6.09 -7.26 8.31
CA ARG A 28 -4.87 -7.62 9.07
C ARG A 28 -3.67 -7.92 8.19
N ARG A 29 -3.91 -8.54 7.02
CA ARG A 29 -2.87 -8.82 6.01
C ARG A 29 -2.30 -7.55 5.37
N GLY A 30 -3.05 -6.45 5.33
CA GLY A 30 -2.61 -5.15 4.83
C GLY A 30 -1.49 -4.57 5.69
N TRP A 31 -1.62 -4.69 7.02
CA TRP A 31 -0.56 -4.28 7.96
C TRP A 31 0.73 -5.08 7.77
N LEU A 32 0.63 -6.39 7.52
CA LEU A 32 1.79 -7.21 7.20
C LEU A 32 2.46 -6.77 5.89
N VAL A 33 1.67 -6.51 4.84
CA VAL A 33 2.20 -6.05 3.55
C VAL A 33 2.88 -4.68 3.68
N VAL A 34 2.29 -3.74 4.41
CA VAL A 34 2.89 -2.42 4.67
C VAL A 34 4.17 -2.54 5.48
N GLY A 35 4.16 -3.37 6.53
CA GLY A 35 5.34 -3.63 7.34
C GLY A 35 6.47 -4.27 6.54
N LEU A 36 6.17 -5.30 5.75
CA LEU A 36 7.14 -5.97 4.87
C LEU A 36 7.67 -5.01 3.81
N PHE A 37 6.83 -4.17 3.21
CA PHE A 37 7.26 -3.15 2.26
C PHE A 37 8.29 -2.20 2.87
N TRP A 38 8.00 -1.68 4.07
CA TRP A 38 8.93 -0.80 4.78
C TRP A 38 10.23 -1.50 5.18
N VAL A 39 10.14 -2.74 5.67
CA VAL A 39 11.32 -3.55 6.00
C VAL A 39 12.18 -3.78 4.75
N GLY A 40 11.56 -4.11 3.62
CA GLY A 40 12.24 -4.26 2.34
C GLY A 40 12.92 -2.97 1.89
N LEU A 41 12.21 -1.84 1.97
CA LEU A 41 12.74 -0.52 1.60
C LEU A 41 13.95 -0.12 2.44
N LEU A 42 13.85 -0.26 3.77
CA LEU A 42 14.93 0.07 4.69
C LEU A 42 16.14 -0.84 4.49
N ASN A 43 15.92 -2.16 4.37
CA ASN A 43 17.01 -3.09 4.12
C ASN A 43 17.67 -2.89 2.76
N LEU A 44 16.92 -2.45 1.73
CA LEU A 44 17.50 -2.11 0.43
C LEU A 44 18.38 -0.85 0.52
N GLY A 45 17.91 0.18 1.25
CA GLY A 45 18.64 1.42 1.46
C GLY A 45 19.96 1.22 2.20
N PHE A 46 19.98 0.28 3.15
CA PHE A 46 21.16 -0.06 3.95
C PHE A 46 21.77 -1.42 3.59
N VAL A 47 21.53 -1.94 2.37
CA VAL A 47 21.92 -3.32 2.03
C VAL A 47 23.44 -3.51 2.11
N ARG A 48 24.21 -2.47 1.75
CA ARG A 48 25.67 -2.47 1.80
C ARG A 48 26.22 -2.36 3.23
N GLU A 49 25.45 -1.76 4.15
CA GLU A 49 25.82 -1.60 5.56
C GLU A 49 25.46 -2.84 6.39
N ILE A 50 24.25 -3.39 6.18
CA ILE A 50 23.69 -4.47 7.00
C ILE A 50 24.09 -5.85 6.44
N TRP A 51 24.18 -6.00 5.12
CA TRP A 51 24.40 -7.28 4.45
C TRP A 51 25.62 -7.28 3.51
N PRO A 52 26.82 -6.87 3.98
CA PRO A 52 28.00 -6.70 3.12
C PRO A 52 28.48 -8.00 2.45
N HIS A 53 28.19 -9.16 3.05
CA HIS A 53 28.64 -10.47 2.57
C HIS A 53 27.58 -11.24 1.76
N TYR A 54 26.38 -10.69 1.58
CA TYR A 54 25.27 -11.38 0.91
C TYR A 54 24.85 -10.66 -0.36
N PRO A 55 25.53 -10.90 -1.50
CA PRO A 55 25.21 -10.24 -2.77
C PRO A 55 23.81 -10.59 -3.32
N GLN A 56 23.22 -11.71 -2.86
CA GLN A 56 21.86 -12.12 -3.22
C GLN A 56 20.76 -11.40 -2.43
N ALA A 57 21.11 -10.71 -1.34
CA ALA A 57 20.13 -10.04 -0.47
C ALA A 57 19.39 -8.91 -1.21
N GLU A 58 20.09 -8.18 -2.10
CA GLU A 58 19.50 -7.11 -2.91
C GLU A 58 18.35 -7.63 -3.79
N GLY A 59 18.54 -8.76 -4.47
CA GLY A 59 17.50 -9.39 -5.29
C GLY A 59 16.30 -9.86 -4.47
N TRP A 60 16.53 -10.42 -3.28
CA TRP A 60 15.47 -10.83 -2.36
C TRP A 60 14.63 -9.65 -1.87
N PHE A 61 15.26 -8.54 -1.46
CA PHE A 61 14.54 -7.35 -1.02
C PHE A 61 13.79 -6.66 -2.16
N TRP A 62 14.35 -6.66 -3.38
CA TRP A 62 13.61 -6.22 -4.58
C TRP A 62 12.40 -7.09 -4.88
N GLY A 63 12.54 -8.42 -4.83
CA GLY A 63 11.43 -9.35 -5.00
C GLY A 63 10.33 -9.13 -3.94
N LEU A 64 10.73 -8.87 -2.70
CA LEU A 64 9.82 -8.57 -1.60
C LEU A 64 9.12 -7.21 -1.79
N LEU A 65 9.83 -6.16 -2.22
CA LEU A 65 9.27 -4.85 -2.53
C LEU A 65 8.27 -4.92 -3.69
N LEU A 66 8.60 -5.66 -4.76
CA LEU A 66 7.71 -5.89 -5.88
C LEU A 66 6.46 -6.67 -5.47
N GLY A 67 6.62 -7.75 -4.70
CA GLY A 67 5.50 -8.54 -4.19
C GLY A 67 4.59 -7.73 -3.26
N CYS A 68 5.16 -6.93 -2.36
CA CYS A 68 4.38 -6.05 -1.49
C CYS A 68 3.73 -4.90 -2.28
N GLY A 69 4.46 -4.30 -3.21
CA GLY A 69 3.97 -3.26 -4.12
C GLY A 69 2.81 -3.72 -4.99
N LEU A 70 2.83 -4.99 -5.40
CA LEU A 70 1.71 -5.64 -6.08
C LEU A 70 0.50 -5.75 -5.16
N LEU A 71 0.68 -6.18 -3.91
CA LEU A 71 -0.39 -6.41 -2.95
C LEU A 71 -1.00 -5.11 -2.40
N LEU A 72 -0.23 -4.03 -2.29
CA LEU A 72 -0.69 -2.73 -1.79
C LEU A 72 -1.96 -2.19 -2.48
N PRO A 73 -2.04 -2.07 -3.80
CA PRO A 73 -3.24 -1.56 -4.47
C PRO A 73 -4.44 -2.50 -4.28
N TRP A 74 -4.24 -3.82 -4.17
CA TRP A 74 -5.31 -4.76 -3.80
C TRP A 74 -5.83 -4.51 -2.38
N GLN A 75 -4.93 -4.24 -1.42
CA GLN A 75 -5.31 -3.92 -0.05
C GLN A 75 -6.00 -2.56 0.05
N LEU A 76 -5.56 -1.56 -0.73
CA LEU A 76 -6.21 -0.25 -0.82
C LEU A 76 -7.63 -0.37 -1.39
N ALA A 77 -7.81 -1.13 -2.47
CA ALA A 77 -9.12 -1.39 -3.05
C ALA A 77 -10.04 -2.15 -2.08
N ALA A 78 -9.51 -3.15 -1.37
CA ALA A 78 -10.25 -3.88 -0.35
C ALA A 78 -10.66 -2.98 0.83
N THR A 79 -9.77 -2.10 1.29
CA THR A 79 -10.04 -1.12 2.34
C THR A 79 -11.12 -0.14 1.90
N ALA A 80 -11.00 0.44 0.69
CA ALA A 80 -12.01 1.34 0.12
C ALA A 80 -13.38 0.66 0.01
N ARG A 81 -13.41 -0.62 -0.38
CA ARG A 81 -14.63 -1.41 -0.43
C ARG A 81 -15.23 -1.63 0.96
N GLN A 82 -14.44 -1.94 1.98
CA GLN A 82 -14.93 -2.07 3.35
C GLN A 82 -15.46 -0.74 3.91
N VAL A 83 -14.75 0.37 3.66
CA VAL A 83 -15.22 1.72 4.04
C VAL A 83 -16.55 2.05 3.35
N SER A 84 -16.74 1.66 2.08
CA SER A 84 -18.01 1.85 1.36
C SER A 84 -19.20 1.12 1.99
N GLN A 85 -18.96 0.06 2.77
CA GLN A 85 -20.03 -0.66 3.48
C GLN A 85 -20.42 0.01 4.80
N VAL A 86 -19.55 0.85 5.35
CA VAL A 86 -19.77 1.57 6.61
C VAL A 86 -20.35 2.96 6.37
N VAL A 87 -20.05 3.57 5.23
CA VAL A 87 -20.50 4.92 4.86
C VAL A 87 -21.71 4.85 3.93
N GLY A 88 -22.75 5.63 4.22
CA GLY A 88 -23.98 5.69 3.41
C GLY A 88 -24.07 6.90 2.46
N GLY A 89 -25.04 6.86 1.55
CA GLY A 89 -25.38 7.96 0.64
C GLY A 89 -24.36 8.20 -0.48
N GLY A 90 -24.17 9.45 -0.89
CA GLY A 90 -23.24 9.80 -1.98
C GLY A 90 -21.78 9.42 -1.71
N TRP A 91 -21.39 9.35 -0.44
CA TRP A 91 -20.05 8.90 -0.04
C TRP A 91 -19.81 7.41 -0.32
N GLN A 92 -20.84 6.57 -0.26
CA GLN A 92 -20.74 5.16 -0.62
C GLN A 92 -20.28 4.99 -2.07
N LEU A 93 -20.91 5.73 -2.99
CA LEU A 93 -20.58 5.70 -4.42
C LEU A 93 -19.15 6.19 -4.68
N LEU A 94 -18.71 7.22 -3.95
CA LEU A 94 -17.36 7.76 -4.05
C LEU A 94 -16.30 6.73 -3.61
N TRP A 95 -16.55 6.06 -2.48
CA TRP A 95 -15.68 4.98 -1.99
C TRP A 95 -15.72 3.72 -2.87
N GLN A 96 -16.86 3.41 -3.48
CA GLN A 96 -16.94 2.36 -4.50
C GLN A 96 -16.10 2.73 -5.72
N LEU A 97 -16.26 3.92 -6.29
CA LEU A 97 -15.45 4.39 -7.42
C LEU A 97 -13.95 4.34 -7.11
N LEU A 98 -13.55 4.74 -5.90
CA LEU A 98 -12.18 4.57 -5.40
C LEU A 98 -11.75 3.10 -5.35
N ALA A 99 -12.62 2.19 -4.90
CA ALA A 99 -12.32 0.76 -4.91
C ALA A 99 -12.16 0.21 -6.34
N TRP A 100 -13.03 0.60 -7.27
CA TRP A 100 -12.95 0.22 -8.68
C TRP A 100 -11.68 0.75 -9.35
N LEU A 101 -11.35 2.03 -9.12
CA LEU A 101 -10.10 2.63 -9.56
C LEU A 101 -8.89 1.93 -8.93
N GLY A 102 -8.99 1.56 -7.65
CA GLY A 102 -7.96 0.79 -6.94
C GLY A 102 -7.73 -0.58 -7.57
N TYR A 103 -8.79 -1.31 -7.92
CA TYR A 103 -8.67 -2.58 -8.62
C TYR A 103 -8.13 -2.42 -10.05
N ALA A 104 -8.58 -1.40 -10.79
CA ALA A 104 -8.07 -1.12 -12.13
C ALA A 104 -6.58 -0.78 -12.10
N ALA A 105 -6.16 0.08 -11.16
CA ALA A 105 -4.76 0.40 -10.92
C ALA A 105 -3.98 -0.84 -10.48
N ALA A 106 -4.55 -1.69 -9.62
CA ALA A 106 -3.93 -2.94 -9.19
C ALA A 106 -3.64 -3.82 -10.40
N VAL A 107 -4.61 -4.04 -11.29
CA VAL A 107 -4.43 -4.84 -12.52
C VAL A 107 -3.35 -4.22 -13.42
N LEU A 108 -3.39 -2.90 -13.63
CA LEU A 108 -2.44 -2.20 -14.49
C LEU A 108 -1.00 -2.29 -13.96
N VAL A 109 -0.82 -2.14 -12.65
CA VAL A 109 0.50 -2.25 -11.98
C VAL A 109 0.93 -3.72 -11.86
N SER A 110 -0.02 -4.65 -11.83
CA SER A 110 0.27 -6.08 -11.72
C SER A 110 1.09 -6.59 -12.89
N ILE A 111 0.79 -6.14 -14.11
CA ILE A 111 1.47 -6.59 -15.34
C ILE A 111 2.98 -6.28 -15.30
N PRO A 112 3.44 -5.02 -15.16
CA PRO A 112 4.87 -4.71 -15.08
C PRO A 112 5.51 -5.25 -13.80
N ALA A 113 4.78 -5.34 -12.68
CA ALA A 113 5.31 -5.93 -11.46
C ALA A 113 5.58 -7.44 -11.62
N LEU A 114 4.72 -8.18 -12.32
CA LEU A 114 4.93 -9.60 -12.61
C LEU A 114 6.13 -9.81 -13.54
N ILE A 115 6.28 -8.95 -14.54
CA ILE A 115 7.44 -8.96 -15.44
C ILE A 115 8.73 -8.68 -14.65
N GLY A 116 8.73 -7.63 -13.82
CA GLY A 116 9.86 -7.29 -12.96
C GLY A 116 10.21 -8.42 -11.98
N PHE A 117 9.20 -9.07 -11.40
CA PHE A 117 9.37 -10.21 -10.52
C PHE A 117 9.99 -11.41 -11.26
N MET A 118 9.50 -11.76 -12.45
CA MET A 118 10.08 -12.82 -13.27
C MET A 118 11.53 -12.53 -13.67
N LEU A 119 11.84 -11.28 -14.08
CA LEU A 119 13.20 -10.88 -14.41
C LEU A 119 14.14 -10.96 -13.20
N CYS A 120 13.67 -10.56 -12.02
CA CYS A 120 14.43 -10.66 -10.78
C CYS A 120 14.70 -12.12 -10.42
N LEU A 121 13.68 -12.98 -10.54
CA LEU A 121 13.78 -14.41 -10.28
C LEU A 121 14.78 -15.09 -11.23
N MET A 122 14.71 -14.79 -12.52
CA MET A 122 15.70 -15.27 -13.50
C MET A 122 17.14 -14.84 -13.18
N LYS A 123 17.32 -13.67 -12.55
CA LYS A 123 18.64 -13.16 -12.13
C LYS A 123 19.19 -13.84 -10.87
N VAL A 124 18.31 -14.29 -9.97
CA VAL A 124 18.69 -14.96 -8.72
C VAL A 124 19.04 -16.43 -8.95
N PHE A 125 18.39 -17.08 -9.91
CA PHE A 125 18.60 -18.50 -10.22
C PHE A 125 19.67 -18.77 -11.30
N ARG A 126 20.39 -17.75 -11.75
CA ARG A 126 21.44 -17.84 -12.77
C ARG A 126 22.79 -17.48 -12.16
#